data_AF-A0A8H9KSN6-F1
#
_entry.id   AF-A0A8H9KSN6-F1
#
_cell.length_a   1.000
_cell.length_b   1.000
_cell.length_c   1.000
_cell.angle_alpha   90.00
_cell.angle_beta   90.00
_cell.angle_gamma   90.00
#
_symmetry.space_group_name_H-M   'P 1'
#
loop_
_entity.id
_entity.type
_entity.pdbx_description
1 polymer ?
#
loop_
_entity_poly.entity_id
_entity_poly.type
_entity_poly.pdbx_seq_one_letter_code
_entity_poly.pdbx_strand_id
1 'polypeptide(L)' 'MDKFYNETQSELETAIGELEVEADCSIQRIEAVIHLILECLYEVKEHVLKKGFKNTDEEIRFFKYQNTPFPLHMITRWPR' A
#
# COMPACT_ATOMS: atom_id res chain seq x y z
N MET A 1 10.95 -3.01 7.06
CA MET A 1 9.78 -2.35 6.43
C MET A 1 8.49 -3.16 6.55
N ASP A 2 8.57 -4.49 6.68
CA ASP A 2 7.40 -5.39 6.67
C ASP A 2 6.40 -5.14 7.81
N LYS A 3 6.87 -4.85 9.03
CA LYS A 3 5.97 -4.58 10.17
C LYS A 3 5.06 -3.38 9.90
N PHE A 4 5.65 -2.25 9.51
CA PHE A 4 4.90 -1.02 9.19
C PHE A 4 3.91 -1.28 8.06
N TYR A 5 4.34 -1.95 6.99
CA TYR A 5 3.46 -2.28 5.87
C TYR A 5 2.28 -3.18 6.27
N ASN A 6 2.52 -4.25 7.04
CA ASN A 6 1.46 -5.14 7.48
C ASN A 6 0.46 -4.43 8.42
N GLU A 7 0.95 -3.54 9.28
CA GLU A 7 0.11 -2.71 10.15
C GLU A 7 -0.77 -1.76 9.31
N THR A 8 -0.17 -0.97 8.41
CA THR A 8 -0.90 -0.06 7.52
C THR A 8 -1.89 -0.82 6.61
N GLN A 9 -1.52 -2.01 6.13
CA GLN A 9 -2.43 -2.83 5.31
C GLN A 9 -3.63 -3.31 6.12
N SER A 10 -3.41 -3.80 7.34
CA SER A 10 -4.50 -4.26 8.22
C SER A 10 -5.44 -3.12 8.62
N GLU A 11 -4.89 -1.93 8.87
CA GLU A 11 -5.67 -0.72 9.16
C GLU A 11 -6.53 -0.31 7.96
N LEU A 12 -5.95 -0.33 6.75
CA LEU A 12 -6.68 -0.02 5.51
C LEU A 12 -7.80 -1.03 5.24
N GLU A 13 -7.53 -2.34 5.39
CA GLU A 13 -8.55 -3.39 5.22
C GLU A 13 -9.70 -3.22 6.22
N THR A 14 -9.39 -2.83 7.46
CA THR A 14 -10.40 -2.53 8.49
C THR A 14 -11.24 -1.31 8.12
N ALA A 15 -10.60 -0.21 7.72
CA ALA A 15 -11.28 1.03 7.33
C ALA A 15 -12.18 0.84 6.10
N ILE A 16 -11.75 0.03 5.13
CA ILE A 16 -12.57 -0.33 3.96
C ILE A 16 -13.78 -1.16 4.40
N GLY A 17 -13.59 -2.13 5.31
CA GLY A 17 -14.68 -2.95 5.84
C GLY A 17 -15.73 -2.13 6.60
N GLU A 18 -15.32 -1.11 7.35
CA GLU A 18 -16.23 -0.18 8.03
C GLU A 18 -17.05 0.66 7.02
N LEU A 19 -16.40 1.17 5.97
CA LEU A 19 -17.08 1.90 4.88
C LEU A 19 -18.09 1.05 4.10
N GLU A 20 -17.90 -0.28 4.03
CA GLU A 20 -18.87 -1.19 3.42
C GLU A 20 -20.16 -1.33 4.22
N VAL A 21 -20.09 -1.18 5.54
CA VAL A 21 -21.24 -1.30 6.46
C VAL A 21 -22.06 -0.02 6.54
N GLU A 22 -21.45 1.15 6.32
CA GLU A 22 -22.05 2.44 6.69
C GLU A 22 -22.63 3.26 5.51
N ALA A 23 -22.36 2.90 4.24
CA ALA A 23 -22.73 3.72 3.08
C ALA A 23 -23.90 3.18 2.23
N ASP A 24 -24.99 3.97 2.15
CA ASP A 24 -26.18 3.68 1.32
C ASP A 24 -25.97 3.87 -0.20
N CYS A 25 -24.89 4.57 -0.62
CA CYS A 25 -24.62 4.89 -2.02
C CYS A 25 -23.28 4.31 -2.50
N SER A 26 -23.33 3.42 -3.49
CA SER A 26 -22.15 2.68 -4.00
C SER A 26 -21.05 3.55 -4.59
N ILE A 27 -21.39 4.70 -5.19
CA ILE A 27 -20.41 5.61 -5.82
C ILE A 27 -19.60 6.36 -4.77
N GLN A 28 -20.26 6.95 -3.77
CA GLN A 28 -19.59 7.67 -2.67
C GLN A 28 -18.68 6.74 -1.87
N ARG A 29 -19.10 5.48 -1.70
CA ARG A 29 -18.25 4.44 -1.09
C ARG A 29 -16.99 4.18 -1.89
N ILE A 30 -17.11 3.99 -3.20
CA ILE A 30 -15.93 3.78 -4.08
C ILE A 30 -15.00 4.99 -4.02
N GLU A 31 -15.53 6.21 -4.03
CA GLU A 31 -14.74 7.43 -3.92
C GLU A 31 -13.99 7.52 -2.58
N ALA A 32 -14.67 7.22 -1.46
CA ALA A 32 -14.05 7.19 -0.13
C ALA A 32 -12.95 6.13 -0.02
N VAL A 33 -13.18 4.93 -0.58
CA VAL A 33 -12.17 3.86 -0.62
C VAL A 33 -10.96 4.29 -1.46
N ILE A 34 -11.15 4.93 -2.62
CA ILE A 34 -10.04 5.45 -3.43
C ILE A 34 -9.25 6.49 -2.65
N HIS A 35 -9.91 7.40 -1.95
CA HIS A 35 -9.24 8.41 -1.12
C HIS A 35 -8.40 7.78 0.00
N LEU A 36 -8.94 6.79 0.71
CA LEU A 36 -8.18 6.05 1.74
C LEU A 36 -6.96 5.34 1.16
N ILE A 37 -7.11 4.67 0.01
CA ILE A 37 -5.98 4.00 -0.66
C ILE A 37 -4.89 5.02 -1.02
N LEU A 38 -5.27 6.19 -1.56
CA LEU A 38 -4.31 7.24 -1.91
C LEU A 38 -3.57 7.79 -0.69
N GLU A 39 -4.26 7.98 0.43
CA GLU A 39 -3.67 8.45 1.68
C GLU A 39 -2.68 7.42 2.24
N CYS A 40 -3.07 6.15 2.33
CA CYS A 40 -2.16 5.08 2.76
C CYS A 40 -0.93 4.96 1.84
N LEU A 41 -1.10 5.07 0.53
CA LEU A 41 0.03 5.06 -0.41
C LEU A 41 0.97 6.25 -0.20
N TYR A 42 0.41 7.43 0.10
CA TYR A 42 1.20 8.62 0.41
C TYR A 42 2.02 8.43 1.70
N GLU A 43 1.42 7.90 2.76
CA GLU A 43 2.12 7.60 4.01
C GLU A 43 3.24 6.59 3.84
N VAL A 44 2.98 5.50 3.09
CA VAL A 44 4.01 4.49 2.77
C VAL A 44 5.16 5.13 2.00
N LYS A 45 4.87 5.96 1.00
CA LYS A 45 5.89 6.69 0.24
C LYS A 45 6.71 7.58 1.16
N GLU A 46 6.08 8.36 2.04
CA GLU A 46 6.77 9.25 2.95
C GLU A 46 7.64 8.47 3.95
N HIS A 47 7.15 7.33 4.45
CA HIS A 47 7.91 6.45 5.35
C HIS A 47 9.15 5.87 4.66
N VAL A 48 9.00 5.38 3.43
CA VAL A 48 10.11 4.86 2.62
C VAL A 48 11.15 5.95 2.37
N LEU A 49 10.72 7.17 2.02
CA LEU A 49 11.64 8.29 1.77
C LEU A 49 12.38 8.74 3.03
N LYS A 50 11.73 8.73 4.20
CA LYS A 50 12.32 9.16 5.47
C LYS A 50 13.24 8.13 6.11
N LYS A 51 12.81 6.86 6.19
CA LYS A 51 13.62 5.80 6.81
C LYS A 51 14.59 5.15 5.85
N GLY A 52 14.23 5.08 4.58
CA GLY A 52 14.93 4.23 3.61
C GLY A 52 14.85 2.74 3.95
N PHE A 53 15.53 1.94 3.15
CA PHE A 53 15.78 0.53 3.44
C PHE A 53 17.17 0.37 4.05
N LYS A 54 17.38 -0.62 4.92
CA LYS A 54 18.71 -0.87 5.51
C LYS A 54 19.73 -1.29 4.46
N ASN A 55 19.29 -2.01 3.44
CA ASN A 55 20.10 -2.45 2.31
C ASN A 55 19.21 -2.75 1.09
N THR A 56 19.85 -2.91 -0.07
CA THR A 56 19.18 -3.23 -1.33
C THR A 56 18.45 -4.58 -1.26
N ASP A 57 18.94 -5.53 -0.46
CA ASP A 57 18.27 -6.82 -0.24
C ASP A 57 16.95 -6.71 0.53
N GLU A 58 16.83 -5.78 1.48
CA GLU A 58 15.58 -5.48 2.21
C GLU A 58 14.59 -4.79 1.26
N GLU A 59 15.07 -3.86 0.44
CA GLU A 59 14.27 -3.20 -0.61
C GLU A 59 13.72 -4.21 -1.62
N ILE A 60 14.59 -5.07 -2.18
CA ILE A 60 14.18 -6.10 -3.13
C ILE A 60 13.19 -7.08 -2.48
N ARG A 61 13.43 -7.51 -1.23
CA ARG A 61 12.50 -8.39 -0.52
C ARG A 61 11.15 -7.75 -0.30
N PHE A 62 11.14 -6.49 0.12
CA PHE A 62 9.91 -5.73 0.34
C PHE A 62 9.08 -5.66 -0.95
N PHE A 63 9.64 -5.19 -2.05
CA PHE A 63 8.88 -5.09 -3.30
C PHE A 63 8.53 -6.45 -3.90
N LYS A 64 9.39 -7.48 -3.74
CA LYS A 64 9.15 -8.80 -4.33
C LYS A 64 8.10 -9.63 -3.57
N TYR A 65 7.96 -9.41 -2.26
CA TYR A 65 6.98 -10.11 -1.43
C TYR A 65 5.64 -9.37 -1.38
N GLN A 66 5.66 -8.03 -1.36
CA GLN A 66 4.44 -7.23 -1.27
C GLN A 66 3.75 -6.98 -2.62
N ASN A 67 4.48 -7.09 -3.74
CA ASN A 67 3.80 -7.30 -5.02
C ASN A 67 3.45 -8.80 -5.12
N THR A 68 2.17 -9.14 -4.99
CA THR A 68 1.61 -10.35 -5.64
C THR A 68 2.19 -10.48 -7.05
N PRO A 69 2.36 -11.69 -7.64
CA PRO A 69 3.31 -11.96 -8.72
C PRO A 69 3.04 -11.12 -9.99
N PHE A 70 3.45 -9.86 -9.95
CA PHE A 70 3.60 -8.99 -11.09
C PHE A 70 4.81 -9.54 -11.83
N PRO A 71 4.68 -9.90 -13.11
CA PRO A 71 5.76 -10.53 -13.85
C PRO A 71 7.04 -9.69 -13.72
N LEU A 72 8.14 -10.37 -13.39
CA LEU A 72 9.47 -9.81 -13.10
C LEU A 72 9.94 -8.73 -14.10
N HIS A 73 9.40 -8.72 -15.32
CA HIS A 73 9.69 -7.71 -16.33
C HIS A 73 9.12 -6.31 -16.02
N MET A 74 8.19 -6.15 -15.08
CA MET A 74 7.64 -4.84 -14.70
C MET A 74 8.43 -4.18 -13.57
N ILE A 75 9.09 -4.97 -12.72
CA ILE A 75 9.92 -4.48 -11.61
C ILE A 75 11.16 -3.74 -12.15
N THR A 76 11.72 -4.18 -13.27
CA THR A 76 12.88 -3.53 -13.91
C THR A 76 12.56 -2.20 -14.59
N ARG A 77 11.27 -1.84 -14.71
CA ARG A 77 10.81 -0.63 -15.41
C ARG A 77 10.38 0.50 -14.47
N TRP A 78 10.37 0.28 -13.15
CA TRP A 78 10.14 1.38 -12.22
C TRP A 78 11.35 2.34 -12.27
N PRO A 79 11.15 3.64 -12.54
CA PRO A 79 12.26 4.56 -12.66
C PRO A 79 12.93 4.70 -11.28
N ARG A 80 14.25 4.50 -11.26
CA ARG A 80 15.11 4.86 -10.13
C ARG A 80 15.13 6.37 -9.93
#